data_AF-A0A2Z5Y3K8-F1
#
_entry.id   AF-A0A2Z5Y3K8-F1
#
_cell.length_a   1.000
_cell.length_b   1.000
_cell.length_c   1.000
_cell.angle_alpha   90.00
_cell.angle_beta   90.00
_cell.angle_gamma   90.00
#
_symmetry.space_group_name_H-M   'P 1'
#
loop_
_entity.id
_entity.type
_entity.pdbx_description
1 polymer ?
#
loop_
_entity_poly.entity_id
_entity_poly.type
_entity_poly.pdbx_seq_one_letter_code
_entity_poly.pdbx_strand_id
1 'polypeptide(L)'
;MKSKIKICKLLLFFLLPFLALCSTIPSFAAEKDVIYNRIQQKKELVVGLSADYAPFEFHADVNNKDQVVGSDISVAKKIAKDLGVKLKIEELGFDALLGALKTEKIDLVISGMTTTPERKKEVNFSTAYMQIQPRIIIRKSDKKKFQTIHDFKGTSIGVQKQTTQEELVKTKLPKATPVSLQKIPDIIMNLQNKKIDAAVLDEQVAEAYVAHHHDFILTNITFKGEKKPAAVALSKTAPLLEKHINTSIQEINDKKLLNNYKKEATKLMFKDNQNFIQKYGKFYLTGAGYTIFLAFIGVLFGVVIGSLLALMKLSKSKIFKAIAIIYIEYVRGTPLLVQIFIVYFGSGVLGIELSKLTAGCMALALNSGAYVAEIIRAGINAINKGQMEAARSLGMNYHQAMRYIVFPQAIKNILPALGNEFVTVIKESSVVSIIGVSELIFQTGNVQGASFKPFLPYLIVSLIYFALTFTISRLLGIAERSMKTSD
;
A
#
# COMPACT_ATOMS: atom_id res chain seq x y z
N MET A 1 6.83 -3.70 -52.46
CA MET A 1 7.49 -3.41 -51.17
C MET A 1 7.29 -1.96 -50.67
N LYS A 2 6.13 -1.34 -50.91
CA LYS A 2 5.86 0.08 -50.55
C LYS A 2 4.59 0.31 -49.69
N SER A 3 3.78 -0.72 -49.38
CA SER A 3 2.59 -0.58 -48.51
C SER A 3 2.75 -1.07 -47.06
N LYS A 4 3.81 -1.82 -46.74
CA LYS A 4 4.11 -2.25 -45.36
C LYS A 4 4.73 -1.15 -44.48
N ILE A 5 5.22 -0.06 -45.07
CA ILE A 5 5.81 1.09 -44.34
C ILE A 5 4.73 2.08 -43.87
N LYS A 6 3.51 2.06 -44.43
CA LYS A 6 2.42 2.95 -44.00
C LYS A 6 1.69 2.47 -42.74
N ILE A 7 1.72 1.18 -42.41
CA ILE A 7 1.04 0.63 -41.23
C ILE A 7 1.89 0.81 -39.95
N CYS A 8 3.22 0.78 -40.05
CA CYS A 8 4.08 1.20 -38.93
C CYS A 8 3.98 2.71 -38.65
N LYS A 9 3.71 3.55 -39.66
CA LYS A 9 3.48 4.99 -39.44
C LYS A 9 2.12 5.32 -38.83
N LEU A 10 1.12 4.46 -38.98
CA LEU A 10 -0.21 4.67 -38.38
C LEU A 10 -0.29 4.19 -36.93
N LEU A 11 0.50 3.18 -36.54
CA LEU A 11 0.67 2.74 -35.14
C LEU A 11 1.66 3.63 -34.36
N LEU A 12 2.55 4.37 -35.04
CA LEU A 12 3.33 5.46 -34.42
C LEU A 12 2.54 6.77 -34.26
N PHE A 13 1.38 6.91 -34.92
CA PHE A 13 0.58 8.15 -34.92
C PHE A 13 -0.41 8.25 -33.74
N PHE A 14 -0.55 7.20 -32.93
CA PHE A 14 -1.27 7.25 -31.65
C PHE A 14 -0.33 7.36 -30.43
N LEU A 15 0.97 7.54 -30.66
CA LEU A 15 2.01 7.67 -29.63
C LEU A 15 2.86 8.96 -29.77
N LEU A 16 2.49 9.86 -30.68
CA LEU A 16 3.14 11.16 -30.91
C LEU A 16 2.06 12.20 -31.26
N PRO A 17 1.44 12.80 -30.24
CA PRO A 17 1.61 14.24 -30.10
C PRO A 17 1.85 14.60 -28.62
N PHE A 18 3.11 14.54 -28.18
CA PHE A 18 3.58 15.33 -27.04
C PHE A 18 5.02 15.83 -27.20
N LEU A 19 5.58 15.75 -28.40
CA LEU A 19 6.96 16.12 -28.72
C LEU A 19 6.99 17.00 -29.97
N ALA A 20 6.44 18.21 -29.87
CA ALA A 20 6.79 19.37 -30.72
C ALA A 20 5.92 20.60 -30.36
N LEU A 21 6.10 21.15 -29.17
CA LEU A 21 5.92 22.59 -28.95
C LEU A 21 7.10 23.10 -28.10
N CYS A 22 8.29 23.00 -28.69
CA CYS A 22 9.45 23.74 -28.20
C CYS A 22 9.39 25.13 -28.86
N SER A 23 8.48 25.97 -28.36
CA SER A 23 8.49 27.40 -28.60
C SER A 23 9.27 28.06 -27.47
N THR A 24 10.36 28.71 -27.84
CA THR A 24 11.24 29.58 -27.05
C THR A 24 10.52 30.27 -25.88
N ILE A 25 10.78 29.80 -24.66
CA ILE A 25 10.41 30.52 -23.44
C ILE A 25 11.54 31.52 -23.16
N PRO A 26 11.27 32.83 -23.08
CA PRO A 26 12.28 33.79 -22.69
C PRO A 26 12.72 33.52 -21.25
N SER A 27 14.04 33.41 -21.06
CA SER A 27 14.69 33.36 -19.76
C SER A 27 14.41 34.66 -19.01
N PHE A 28 13.53 34.62 -18.00
CA PHE A 28 13.43 35.64 -16.97
C PHE A 28 12.94 35.06 -15.63
N ALA A 29 13.81 35.18 -14.63
CA ALA A 29 13.55 35.46 -13.21
C ALA A 29 13.09 34.34 -12.25
N ALA A 30 13.98 34.11 -11.27
CA ALA A 30 13.83 33.51 -9.94
C ALA A 30 13.27 32.08 -9.85
N GLU A 31 14.07 31.20 -9.26
CA GLU A 31 13.74 29.82 -8.88
C GLU A 31 12.46 29.81 -8.01
N LYS A 32 11.29 29.71 -8.64
CA LYS A 32 10.01 29.56 -7.93
C LYS A 32 9.98 28.14 -7.40
N ASP A 33 10.11 27.99 -6.09
CA ASP A 33 9.87 26.71 -5.39
C ASP A 33 8.44 26.24 -5.72
N VAL A 34 8.33 25.35 -6.71
CA VAL A 34 7.06 24.90 -7.27
C VAL A 34 6.25 24.17 -6.21
N ILE A 35 6.91 23.40 -5.36
CA ILE A 35 6.29 22.60 -4.31
C ILE A 35 5.73 23.52 -3.22
N TYR A 36 6.50 24.49 -2.75
CA TYR A 36 6.00 25.49 -1.78
C TYR A 36 4.78 26.25 -2.33
N ASN A 37 4.87 26.72 -3.57
CA ASN A 37 3.76 27.44 -4.21
C ASN A 37 2.52 26.55 -4.37
N ARG A 38 2.70 25.28 -4.75
CA ARG A 38 1.61 24.29 -4.83
C ARG A 38 0.92 24.10 -3.48
N ILE A 39 1.69 23.95 -2.40
CA ILE A 39 1.16 23.81 -1.03
C ILE A 39 0.34 25.05 -0.65
N GLN A 40 0.86 26.24 -0.92
CA GLN A 40 0.19 27.51 -0.62
C GLN A 40 -1.08 27.72 -1.45
N GLN A 41 -1.09 27.30 -2.71
CA GLN A 41 -2.25 27.37 -3.59
C GLN A 41 -3.34 26.36 -3.19
N LYS A 42 -2.97 25.10 -2.93
CA LYS A 42 -3.90 24.05 -2.48
C LYS A 42 -4.37 24.25 -1.03
N LYS A 43 -3.65 25.07 -0.25
CA LYS A 43 -3.84 25.27 1.21
C LYS A 43 -3.84 23.95 1.98
N GLU A 44 -3.04 23.00 1.53
CA GLU A 44 -2.90 21.66 2.10
C GLU A 44 -1.43 21.21 2.04
N LEU A 45 -0.93 20.67 3.14
CA LEU A 45 0.39 20.04 3.26
C LEU A 45 0.19 18.54 3.49
N VAL A 46 0.72 17.72 2.58
CA VAL A 46 0.63 16.26 2.63
C VAL A 46 1.89 15.69 3.26
N VAL A 47 1.76 15.11 4.46
CA VAL A 47 2.87 14.51 5.20
C VAL A 47 2.75 12.99 5.19
N GLY A 48 3.78 12.32 4.66
CA GLY A 48 3.90 10.87 4.67
C GLY A 48 4.56 10.33 5.94
N LEU A 49 4.02 9.23 6.48
CA LEU A 49 4.58 8.52 7.64
C LEU A 49 4.15 7.04 7.70
N SER A 50 4.72 6.29 8.65
CA SER A 50 4.33 4.90 8.96
C SER A 50 3.80 4.78 10.39
N ALA A 51 2.48 4.67 10.57
CA ALA A 51 1.82 4.70 11.89
C ALA A 51 1.91 3.39 12.70
N ASP A 52 3.03 2.68 12.60
CA ASP A 52 3.38 1.51 13.40
C ASP A 52 4.56 1.79 14.37
N TYR A 53 4.82 3.07 14.65
CA TYR A 53 6.02 3.60 15.28
C TYR A 53 5.73 4.36 16.59
N ALA A 54 4.83 3.85 17.43
CA ALA A 54 4.53 4.46 18.73
C ALA A 54 5.80 4.62 19.61
N PRO A 55 6.03 5.77 20.27
CA PRO A 55 5.11 6.90 20.49
C PRO A 55 5.13 8.01 19.42
N PHE A 56 5.87 7.85 18.33
CA PHE A 56 6.10 8.92 17.36
C PHE A 56 4.92 9.11 16.42
N GLU A 57 4.40 8.00 15.87
CA GLU A 57 3.21 7.97 15.04
C GLU A 57 2.49 6.61 15.19
N PHE A 58 1.22 6.67 15.55
CA PHE A 58 0.38 5.50 15.78
C PHE A 58 -1.09 5.89 15.77
N HIS A 59 -1.97 4.90 15.61
CA HIS A 59 -3.41 5.12 15.72
C HIS A 59 -3.87 5.16 17.18
N ALA A 60 -4.71 6.13 17.50
CA ALA A 60 -5.43 6.17 18.76
C ALA A 60 -6.86 6.63 18.57
N ASP A 61 -7.73 6.25 19.49
CA ASP A 61 -9.07 6.84 19.57
C ASP A 61 -8.98 8.24 20.16
N VAL A 62 -9.35 9.24 19.36
CA VAL A 62 -9.52 10.61 19.79
C VAL A 62 -10.96 11.04 19.50
N ASN A 63 -11.78 11.07 20.55
CA ASN A 63 -13.20 11.44 20.51
C ASN A 63 -14.06 10.49 19.66
N ASN A 64 -13.93 9.18 19.87
CA ASN A 64 -14.63 8.10 19.14
C ASN A 64 -14.32 8.09 17.63
N LYS A 65 -13.16 8.64 17.28
CA LYS A 65 -12.63 8.69 15.92
C LYS A 65 -11.19 8.23 15.95
N ASP A 66 -10.91 7.25 15.12
CA ASP A 66 -9.54 6.87 14.80
C ASP A 66 -8.81 8.07 14.20
N GLN A 67 -7.65 8.39 14.78
CA GLN A 67 -6.75 9.41 14.28
C GLN A 67 -5.32 8.93 14.44
N VAL A 68 -4.49 9.23 13.44
CA VAL A 68 -3.05 9.14 13.60
C VAL A 68 -2.59 10.23 14.56
N VAL A 69 -1.94 9.82 15.63
CA VAL A 69 -1.43 10.68 16.70
C VAL A 69 0.02 10.35 16.98
N GLY A 70 0.67 11.17 17.79
CA GLY A 70 2.04 10.96 18.22
C GLY A 70 2.88 12.23 18.13
N SER A 71 4.14 12.13 18.53
CA SER A 71 5.02 13.29 18.52
C SER A 71 5.37 13.78 17.11
N ASP A 72 5.50 12.90 16.12
CA ASP A 72 5.77 13.28 14.72
C ASP A 72 4.55 13.96 14.09
N ILE A 73 3.35 13.51 14.45
CA ILE A 73 2.10 14.20 14.09
C ILE A 73 2.06 15.62 14.68
N SER A 74 2.57 15.80 15.88
CA SER A 74 2.61 17.11 16.53
C SER A 74 3.62 18.05 15.86
N VAL A 75 4.75 17.52 15.41
CA VAL A 75 5.72 18.24 14.55
C VAL A 75 5.06 18.64 13.23
N ALA A 76 4.38 17.70 12.55
CA ALA A 76 3.65 17.96 11.31
C ALA A 76 2.57 19.04 11.47
N LYS A 77 1.80 18.99 12.57
CA LYS A 77 0.78 20.00 12.91
C LYS A 77 1.39 21.38 13.13
N LYS A 78 2.54 21.46 13.81
CA LYS A 78 3.26 22.74 14.00
C LYS A 78 3.70 23.33 12.67
N ILE A 79 4.33 22.53 11.80
CA ILE A 79 4.77 22.98 10.46
C ILE A 79 3.58 23.45 9.62
N ALA A 80 2.50 22.66 9.55
CA ALA A 80 1.30 23.04 8.79
C ALA A 80 0.67 24.34 9.31
N LYS A 81 0.62 24.50 10.64
CA LYS A 81 0.13 25.73 11.28
C LYS A 81 0.99 26.94 10.92
N ASP A 82 2.32 26.82 10.98
CA ASP A 82 3.24 27.92 10.66
C ASP A 82 3.17 28.30 9.18
N LEU A 83 2.91 27.32 8.30
CA LEU A 83 2.67 27.53 6.87
C LEU A 83 1.27 28.08 6.57
N GLY A 84 0.34 28.08 7.54
CA GLY A 84 -1.04 28.53 7.35
C GLY A 84 -1.87 27.63 6.43
N VAL A 85 -1.62 26.31 6.46
CA VAL A 85 -2.28 25.31 5.60
C VAL A 85 -2.88 24.16 6.40
N LYS A 86 -3.81 23.42 5.80
CA LYS A 86 -4.37 22.21 6.41
C LYS A 86 -3.35 21.07 6.33
N LEU A 87 -3.25 20.28 7.39
CA LEU A 87 -2.44 19.07 7.40
C LEU A 87 -3.25 17.89 6.88
N LYS A 88 -2.70 17.18 5.89
CA LYS A 88 -3.18 15.87 5.45
C LYS A 88 -2.10 14.83 5.72
N ILE A 89 -2.47 13.77 6.44
CA ILE A 89 -1.58 12.64 6.70
C ILE A 89 -1.77 11.58 5.63
N GLU A 90 -0.67 11.13 5.05
CA GLU A 90 -0.64 10.01 4.11
C GLU A 90 0.15 8.86 4.73
N GLU A 91 -0.51 7.72 4.91
CA GLU A 91 0.04 6.61 5.68
C GLU A 91 0.51 5.49 4.74
N LEU A 92 1.79 5.15 4.85
CA LEU A 92 2.51 4.27 3.94
C LEU A 92 3.39 3.30 4.73
N GLY A 93 3.85 2.22 4.09
CA GLY A 93 4.97 1.45 4.63
C GLY A 93 6.23 2.32 4.67
N PHE A 94 7.06 2.17 5.71
CA PHE A 94 8.30 2.96 5.85
C PHE A 94 9.19 2.86 4.59
N ASP A 95 9.23 1.69 3.96
CA ASP A 95 9.97 1.40 2.72
C ASP A 95 9.42 2.12 1.46
N ALA A 96 8.20 2.64 1.52
CA ALA A 96 7.60 3.40 0.42
C ALA A 96 7.76 4.92 0.57
N LEU A 97 8.11 5.44 1.74
CA LEU A 97 8.07 6.88 2.05
C LEU A 97 8.95 7.72 1.12
N LEU A 98 10.23 7.35 0.94
CA LEU A 98 11.14 8.10 0.07
C LEU A 98 10.73 8.02 -1.40
N GLY A 99 10.16 6.89 -1.84
CA GLY A 99 9.62 6.74 -3.20
C GLY A 99 8.40 7.63 -3.43
N ALA A 100 7.49 7.70 -2.46
CA ALA A 100 6.32 8.58 -2.50
C ALA A 100 6.73 10.06 -2.52
N LEU A 101 7.75 10.45 -1.75
CA LEU A 101 8.29 11.80 -1.75
C LEU A 101 8.91 12.17 -3.10
N LYS A 102 9.72 11.27 -3.69
CA LYS A 102 10.34 11.49 -5.01
C LYS A 102 9.35 11.60 -6.16
N THR A 103 8.20 10.94 -6.03
CA THR A 103 7.10 10.99 -7.01
C THR A 103 6.08 12.08 -6.67
N GLU A 104 6.41 12.98 -5.74
CA GLU A 104 5.61 14.12 -5.29
C GLU A 104 4.19 13.78 -4.82
N LYS A 105 3.96 12.50 -4.46
CA LYS A 105 2.70 12.02 -3.88
C LYS A 105 2.50 12.53 -2.45
N ILE A 106 3.59 12.86 -1.77
CA ILE A 106 3.63 13.53 -0.47
C ILE A 106 4.60 14.72 -0.56
N ASP A 107 4.39 15.74 0.26
CA ASP A 107 5.27 16.93 0.33
C ASP A 107 6.47 16.68 1.24
N LEU A 108 6.23 16.00 2.38
CA LEU A 108 7.23 15.79 3.44
C LEU A 108 7.16 14.35 3.97
N VAL A 109 8.27 13.87 4.53
CA VAL A 109 8.30 12.68 5.37
C VAL A 109 8.66 13.08 6.79
N ILE A 110 7.78 12.75 7.75
CA ILE A 110 7.99 12.95 9.20
C ILE A 110 7.63 11.63 9.87
N SER A 111 8.64 10.76 10.01
CA SER A 111 8.48 9.39 10.55
C SER A 111 9.81 8.90 11.13
N GLY A 112 10.38 9.65 12.08
CA GLY A 112 11.69 9.33 12.68
C GLY A 112 12.84 9.16 11.66
N MET A 113 12.79 9.85 10.52
CA MET A 113 13.65 9.56 9.36
C MET A 113 15.11 9.98 9.64
N THR A 114 15.96 9.00 9.95
CA THR A 114 17.40 9.21 10.14
C THR A 114 18.07 9.78 8.88
N THR A 115 18.88 10.83 9.03
CA THR A 115 19.65 11.37 7.90
C THR A 115 20.84 10.48 7.59
N THR A 116 20.98 10.01 6.35
CA THR A 116 22.17 9.27 5.87
C THR A 116 22.74 9.91 4.61
N PRO A 117 24.04 9.73 4.32
CA PRO A 117 24.63 10.19 3.06
C PRO A 117 23.89 9.69 1.82
N GLU A 118 23.43 8.44 1.84
CA GLU A 118 22.70 7.79 0.76
C GLU A 118 21.35 8.46 0.55
N ARG A 119 20.59 8.69 1.62
CA ARG A 119 19.29 9.39 1.53
C ARG A 119 19.46 10.82 1.05
N LYS A 120 20.52 11.52 1.46
CA LYS A 120 20.86 12.87 0.99
C LYS A 120 21.21 12.94 -0.51
N LYS A 121 21.52 11.81 -1.16
CA LYS A 121 21.65 11.77 -2.64
C LYS A 121 20.28 11.83 -3.32
N GLU A 122 19.24 11.32 -2.68
CA GLU A 122 17.90 11.18 -3.26
C GLU A 122 16.95 12.33 -2.87
N VAL A 123 17.03 12.80 -1.62
CA VAL A 123 16.14 13.81 -1.05
C VAL A 123 16.93 14.84 -0.25
N ASN A 124 16.27 15.92 0.19
CA ASN A 124 16.83 16.88 1.12
C ASN A 124 16.27 16.67 2.54
N PHE A 125 16.90 17.29 3.54
CA PHE A 125 16.51 17.16 4.94
C PHE A 125 16.53 18.50 5.66
N SER A 126 15.57 18.71 6.55
CA SER A 126 15.62 19.80 7.52
C SER A 126 16.77 19.62 8.52
N THR A 127 16.96 20.62 9.37
CA THR A 127 17.60 20.46 10.68
C THR A 127 16.91 19.37 11.49
N ALA A 128 17.68 18.70 12.34
CA ALA A 128 17.17 17.58 13.12
C ALA A 128 16.20 18.06 14.21
N TYR A 129 15.08 17.35 14.37
CA TYR A 129 14.13 17.61 15.45
C TYR A 129 14.26 16.60 16.59
N MET A 130 14.94 15.47 16.37
CA MET A 130 15.19 14.47 17.40
C MET A 130 16.44 13.63 17.11
N GLN A 131 16.83 12.80 18.08
CA GLN A 131 17.88 11.80 17.96
C GLN A 131 17.26 10.40 18.06
N ILE A 132 17.63 9.53 17.13
CA ILE A 132 17.23 8.13 17.06
C ILE A 132 18.37 7.28 17.62
N GLN A 133 18.05 6.35 18.50
CA GLN A 133 19.03 5.48 19.14
C GLN A 133 18.56 4.03 19.03
N PRO A 134 19.25 3.16 18.27
CA PRO A 134 18.84 1.77 18.14
C PRO A 134 19.14 0.97 19.42
N ARG A 135 18.19 0.14 19.83
CA ARG A 135 18.32 -0.81 20.94
C ARG A 135 17.93 -2.21 20.51
N ILE A 136 18.54 -3.20 21.14
CA ILE A 136 18.21 -4.61 20.92
C ILE A 136 17.14 -5.01 21.94
N ILE A 137 16.03 -5.53 21.43
CA ILE A 137 14.97 -6.17 22.21
C ILE A 137 15.11 -7.70 22.08
N ILE A 138 14.98 -8.40 23.19
CA ILE A 138 15.01 -9.87 23.27
C ILE A 138 13.88 -10.37 24.17
N ARG A 139 13.61 -11.68 24.11
CA ARG A 139 12.80 -12.34 25.13
C ARG A 139 13.52 -12.33 26.47
N LYS A 140 12.77 -12.09 27.54
CA LYS A 140 13.25 -12.12 28.93
C LYS A 140 13.87 -13.46 29.31
N SER A 141 13.33 -14.56 28.79
CA SER A 141 13.88 -15.92 28.95
C SER A 141 15.31 -16.06 28.42
N ASP A 142 15.67 -15.24 27.42
CA ASP A 142 16.92 -15.36 26.68
C ASP A 142 17.98 -14.37 27.19
N LYS A 143 17.70 -13.67 28.31
CA LYS A 143 18.62 -12.70 28.91
C LYS A 143 20.04 -13.24 29.10
N LYS A 144 20.16 -14.50 29.53
CA LYS A 144 21.47 -15.13 29.76
C LYS A 144 22.21 -15.47 28.46
N LYS A 145 21.49 -15.64 27.34
CA LYS A 145 22.03 -15.94 26.01
C LYS A 145 22.68 -14.72 25.37
N PHE A 146 22.20 -13.50 25.66
CA PHE A 146 22.62 -12.26 24.99
C PHE A 146 23.22 -11.25 25.97
N GLN A 147 24.51 -11.40 26.26
CA GLN A 147 25.24 -10.53 27.18
C GLN A 147 26.22 -9.62 26.44
N THR A 148 26.77 -10.09 25.33
CA THR A 148 27.76 -9.38 24.49
C THR A 148 27.32 -9.32 23.04
N ILE A 149 27.97 -8.45 22.26
CA ILE A 149 27.71 -8.32 20.82
C ILE A 149 28.04 -9.62 20.05
N HIS A 150 28.95 -10.45 20.57
CA HIS A 150 29.37 -11.69 19.94
C HIS A 150 28.33 -12.81 20.03
N ASP A 151 27.43 -12.72 21.02
CA ASP A 151 26.39 -13.72 21.26
C ASP A 151 25.31 -13.75 20.17
N PHE A 152 25.30 -12.72 19.30
CA PHE A 152 24.41 -12.63 18.15
C PHE A 152 24.91 -13.41 16.92
N LYS A 153 26.09 -14.04 16.99
CA LYS A 153 26.61 -14.89 15.91
C LYS A 153 25.66 -16.05 15.62
N GLY A 154 25.26 -16.21 14.37
CA GLY A 154 24.34 -17.26 13.91
C GLY A 154 22.90 -17.05 14.35
N THR A 155 22.56 -15.89 14.91
CA THR A 155 21.20 -15.59 15.37
C THR A 155 20.43 -14.80 14.33
N SER A 156 19.12 -14.93 14.38
CA SER A 156 18.18 -14.22 13.52
C SER A 156 17.71 -12.92 14.18
N ILE A 157 17.86 -11.78 13.50
CA ILE A 157 17.56 -10.46 14.06
C ILE A 157 16.52 -9.76 13.22
N GLY A 158 15.34 -9.53 13.79
CA GLY A 158 14.26 -8.80 13.14
C GLY A 158 14.55 -7.30 13.06
N VAL A 159 14.30 -6.73 11.89
CA VAL A 159 14.48 -5.30 11.58
C VAL A 159 13.39 -4.84 10.62
N GLN A 160 13.05 -3.56 10.67
CA GLN A 160 12.12 -2.99 9.70
C GLN A 160 12.85 -2.75 8.38
N LYS A 161 12.21 -3.11 7.26
CA LYS A 161 12.79 -3.07 5.92
C LYS A 161 13.13 -1.62 5.51
N GLN A 162 14.27 -1.45 4.83
CA GLN A 162 14.80 -0.16 4.36
C GLN A 162 15.08 0.89 5.47
N THR A 163 15.37 0.42 6.68
CA THR A 163 15.74 1.28 7.82
C THR A 163 17.24 1.31 8.09
N THR A 164 17.68 2.28 8.87
CA THR A 164 19.06 2.34 9.38
C THR A 164 19.37 1.19 10.35
N GLN A 165 18.36 0.61 11.00
CA GLN A 165 18.46 -0.54 11.88
C GLN A 165 18.79 -1.81 11.09
N GLU A 166 18.21 -1.96 9.89
CA GLU A 166 18.58 -3.05 8.97
C GLU A 166 20.05 -2.95 8.53
N GLU A 167 20.49 -1.75 8.12
CA GLU A 167 21.88 -1.49 7.76
C GLU A 167 22.83 -1.72 8.94
N LEU A 168 22.43 -1.28 10.14
CA LEU A 168 23.19 -1.47 11.37
C LEU A 168 23.43 -2.96 11.66
N VAL A 169 22.40 -3.80 11.55
CA VAL A 169 22.55 -5.25 11.75
C VAL A 169 23.50 -5.83 10.70
N LYS A 170 23.35 -5.45 9.42
CA LYS A 170 24.23 -5.93 8.34
C LYS A 170 25.70 -5.53 8.55
N THR A 171 25.96 -4.36 9.11
CA THR A 171 27.33 -3.80 9.21
C THR A 171 28.00 -4.09 10.55
N LYS A 172 27.26 -4.01 11.67
CA LYS A 172 27.80 -4.18 13.04
C LYS A 172 27.58 -5.57 13.61
N LEU A 173 26.61 -6.32 13.08
CA LEU A 173 26.33 -7.72 13.43
C LEU A 173 26.40 -8.62 12.18
N PRO A 174 27.50 -8.60 11.40
CA PRO A 174 27.54 -9.25 10.09
C PRO A 174 27.43 -10.79 10.14
N LYS A 175 27.62 -11.38 11.33
CA LYS A 175 27.46 -12.82 11.57
C LYS A 175 26.04 -13.20 12.04
N ALA A 176 25.15 -12.23 12.20
CA ALA A 176 23.74 -12.44 12.42
C ALA A 176 22.99 -12.40 11.08
N THR A 177 21.82 -13.04 11.04
CA THR A 177 20.95 -13.04 9.86
C THR A 177 19.84 -12.00 10.05
N PRO A 178 19.85 -10.86 9.31
CA PRO A 178 18.75 -9.91 9.38
C PRO A 178 17.48 -10.52 8.78
N VAL A 179 16.38 -10.39 9.50
CA VAL A 179 15.02 -10.75 9.04
C VAL A 179 14.25 -9.46 8.85
N SER A 180 14.24 -8.96 7.62
CA SER A 180 13.65 -7.67 7.26
C SER A 180 12.15 -7.80 7.02
N LEU A 181 11.34 -7.15 7.88
CA LEU A 181 9.88 -7.16 7.80
C LEU A 181 9.36 -5.74 7.57
N GLN A 182 8.16 -5.63 7.01
CA GLN A 182 7.62 -4.31 6.66
C GLN A 182 7.12 -3.54 7.90
N LYS A 183 6.48 -4.23 8.84
CA LYS A 183 5.86 -3.62 10.02
C LYS A 183 6.54 -4.03 11.31
N ILE A 184 6.66 -3.10 12.26
CA ILE A 184 7.25 -3.38 13.58
C ILE A 184 6.43 -4.41 14.38
N PRO A 185 5.09 -4.36 14.41
CA PRO A 185 4.30 -5.40 15.06
C PRO A 185 4.62 -6.82 14.59
N ASP A 186 4.92 -7.02 13.29
CA ASP A 186 5.28 -8.34 12.75
C ASP A 186 6.66 -8.80 13.23
N ILE A 187 7.61 -7.88 13.43
CA ILE A 187 8.90 -8.16 14.06
C ILE A 187 8.69 -8.65 15.48
N ILE A 188 7.89 -7.92 16.26
CA ILE A 188 7.58 -8.28 17.65
C ILE A 188 6.84 -9.62 17.71
N MET A 189 5.91 -9.88 16.79
CA MET A 189 5.24 -11.18 16.67
C MET A 189 6.22 -12.32 16.43
N ASN A 190 7.16 -12.14 15.52
CA ASN A 190 8.16 -13.16 15.22
C ASN A 190 9.11 -13.38 16.41
N LEU A 191 9.43 -12.32 17.17
CA LEU A 191 10.20 -12.43 18.40
C LEU A 191 9.40 -13.22 19.46
N GLN A 192 8.12 -12.91 19.64
CA GLN A 192 7.23 -13.64 20.56
C GLN A 192 7.17 -15.14 20.22
N ASN A 193 7.00 -15.44 18.93
CA ASN A 193 6.84 -16.79 18.42
C ASN A 193 8.17 -17.55 18.22
N LYS A 194 9.29 -17.01 18.72
CA LYS A 194 10.64 -17.61 18.59
C LYS A 194 11.07 -17.88 17.14
N LYS A 195 10.48 -17.17 16.16
CA LYS A 195 10.89 -17.22 14.75
C LYS A 195 12.12 -16.36 14.48
N ILE A 196 12.37 -15.38 15.33
CA ILE A 196 13.62 -14.61 15.38
C ILE A 196 14.18 -14.63 16.81
N ASP A 197 15.49 -14.46 16.95
CA ASP A 197 16.17 -14.48 18.25
C ASP A 197 16.12 -13.13 18.98
N ALA A 198 16.23 -12.05 18.23
CA ALA A 198 16.25 -10.68 18.73
C ALA A 198 15.63 -9.74 17.70
N ALA A 199 15.38 -8.49 18.08
CA ALA A 199 15.06 -7.43 17.14
C ALA A 199 15.80 -6.15 17.47
N VAL A 200 16.00 -5.29 16.46
CA VAL A 200 16.61 -3.97 16.64
C VAL A 200 15.60 -2.90 16.23
N LEU A 201 15.21 -2.08 17.20
CA LEU A 201 14.23 -0.99 17.05
C LEU A 201 14.84 0.31 17.57
N ASP A 202 14.20 1.45 17.33
CA ASP A 202 14.53 2.66 18.11
C ASP A 202 14.20 2.46 19.59
N GLU A 203 14.99 3.08 20.46
CA GLU A 203 14.91 2.97 21.92
C GLU A 203 13.52 3.25 22.46
N GLN A 204 12.88 4.35 22.07
CA GLN A 204 11.58 4.74 22.63
C GLN A 204 10.47 3.80 22.15
N VAL A 205 10.57 3.32 20.90
CA VAL A 205 9.65 2.30 20.38
C VAL A 205 9.85 0.98 21.13
N ALA A 206 11.10 0.56 21.33
CA ALA A 206 11.42 -0.67 22.05
C ALA A 206 10.94 -0.61 23.52
N GLU A 207 11.12 0.52 24.18
CA GLU A 207 10.61 0.78 25.53
C GLU A 207 9.08 0.70 25.58
N ALA A 208 8.36 1.25 24.60
CA ALA A 208 6.92 1.13 24.52
C ALA A 208 6.46 -0.33 24.42
N TYR A 209 7.11 -1.15 23.59
CA TYR A 209 6.80 -2.58 23.50
C TYR A 209 7.12 -3.32 24.81
N VAL A 210 8.26 -3.06 25.44
CA VAL A 210 8.62 -3.69 26.73
C VAL A 210 7.66 -3.29 27.85
N ALA A 211 7.13 -2.07 27.83
CA ALA A 211 6.13 -1.60 28.79
C ALA A 211 4.78 -2.34 28.63
N HIS A 212 4.42 -2.74 27.41
CA HIS A 212 3.18 -3.48 27.11
C HIS A 212 3.34 -5.01 27.09
N HIS A 213 4.57 -5.52 27.03
CA HIS A 213 4.89 -6.96 26.96
C HIS A 213 5.95 -7.35 27.99
N HIS A 214 5.51 -7.92 29.12
CA HIS A 214 6.39 -8.32 30.23
C HIS A 214 7.38 -9.45 29.89
N ASP A 215 7.16 -10.13 28.75
CA ASP A 215 8.02 -11.20 28.24
C ASP A 215 9.24 -10.68 27.47
N PHE A 216 9.33 -9.38 27.20
CA PHE A 216 10.47 -8.76 26.53
C PHE A 216 11.31 -7.90 27.47
N ILE A 217 12.58 -7.75 27.11
CA ILE A 217 13.53 -6.84 27.77
C ILE A 217 14.43 -6.19 26.73
N LEU A 218 14.96 -5.01 27.08
CA LEU A 218 16.08 -4.42 26.35
C LEU A 218 17.39 -5.00 26.85
N THR A 219 18.32 -5.27 25.93
CA THR A 219 19.68 -5.67 26.32
C THR A 219 20.47 -4.46 26.84
N ASN A 220 21.53 -4.72 27.60
CA ASN A 220 22.51 -3.69 27.98
C ASN A 220 23.49 -3.36 26.85
N ILE A 221 23.37 -4.04 25.70
CA ILE A 221 24.26 -3.84 24.56
C ILE A 221 23.76 -2.61 23.80
N THR A 222 24.67 -1.66 23.61
CA THR A 222 24.42 -0.42 22.88
C THR A 222 25.34 -0.33 21.67
N PHE A 223 24.85 0.24 20.58
CA PHE A 223 25.67 0.50 19.41
C PHE A 223 26.34 1.89 19.53
N LYS A 224 27.63 1.90 19.90
CA LYS A 224 28.39 3.16 20.05
C LYS A 224 28.41 3.92 18.72
N GLY A 225 28.14 5.23 18.78
CA GLY A 225 28.15 6.12 17.61
C GLY A 225 26.92 6.01 16.70
N GLU A 226 25.92 5.21 17.08
CA GLU A 226 24.73 4.99 16.24
C GLU A 226 23.51 5.79 16.72
N LYS A 227 23.71 6.71 17.66
CA LYS A 227 22.76 7.77 17.96
C LYS A 227 22.84 8.79 16.82
N LYS A 228 21.81 8.81 15.97
CA LYS A 228 21.80 9.60 14.72
C LYS A 228 20.66 10.61 14.71
N PRO A 229 20.84 11.77 14.05
CA PRO A 229 19.77 12.74 13.91
C PRO A 229 18.66 12.24 12.99
N ALA A 230 17.42 12.48 13.39
CA ALA A 230 16.25 12.37 12.51
C ALA A 230 15.71 13.76 12.18
N ALA A 231 15.31 13.91 10.92
CA ALA A 231 14.89 15.18 10.34
C ALA A 231 13.71 14.97 9.39
N VAL A 232 13.04 16.07 9.03
CA VAL A 232 11.98 16.07 8.03
C VAL A 232 12.63 15.89 6.66
N ALA A 233 12.22 14.87 5.90
CA ALA A 233 12.69 14.71 4.52
C ALA A 233 11.76 15.44 3.55
N LEU A 234 12.32 16.04 2.52
CA LEU A 234 11.60 16.83 1.51
C LEU A 234 12.31 16.78 0.15
N SER A 235 11.64 17.26 -0.90
CA SER A 235 12.25 17.33 -2.23
C SER A 235 13.49 18.23 -2.26
N LYS A 236 14.48 17.87 -3.08
CA LYS A 236 15.66 18.70 -3.35
C LYS A 236 15.34 19.98 -4.10
N THR A 237 14.22 20.01 -4.80
CA THR A 237 13.78 21.16 -5.60
C THR A 237 12.93 22.16 -4.80
N ALA A 238 12.89 22.02 -3.46
CA ALA A 238 12.05 22.84 -2.57
C ALA A 238 12.84 23.62 -1.49
N PRO A 239 13.79 24.50 -1.86
CA PRO A 239 14.64 25.21 -0.90
C PRO A 239 13.90 26.24 -0.04
N LEU A 240 12.82 26.84 -0.55
CA LEU A 240 12.01 27.80 0.22
C LEU A 240 11.17 27.06 1.26
N LEU A 241 10.56 25.93 0.88
CA LEU A 241 9.86 25.04 1.80
C LEU A 241 10.79 24.57 2.92
N GLU A 242 12.03 24.18 2.58
CA GLU A 242 13.05 23.78 3.57
C GLU A 242 13.28 24.88 4.62
N LYS A 243 13.44 26.14 4.17
CA LYS A 243 13.67 27.27 5.06
C LYS A 243 12.53 27.47 6.06
N HIS A 244 11.27 27.37 5.60
CA HIS A 244 10.10 27.47 6.47
C HIS A 244 10.01 26.30 7.47
N ILE A 245 10.34 25.08 7.03
CA ILE A 245 10.39 23.92 7.92
C ILE A 245 11.47 24.10 8.97
N ASN A 246 12.69 24.51 8.57
CA ASN A 246 13.80 24.75 9.48
C ASN A 246 13.45 25.79 10.55
N THR A 247 12.68 26.84 10.19
CA THR A 247 12.19 27.83 11.16
C THR A 247 11.25 27.18 12.19
N SER A 248 10.34 26.32 11.73
CA SER A 248 9.40 25.59 12.60
C SER A 248 10.13 24.61 13.53
N ILE A 249 11.11 23.87 12.99
CA ILE A 249 11.94 22.93 13.77
C ILE A 249 12.82 23.66 14.78
N GLN A 250 13.38 24.81 14.41
CA GLN A 250 14.16 25.64 15.32
C GLN A 250 13.30 26.05 16.54
N GLU A 251 12.06 26.51 16.33
CA GLU A 251 11.18 26.85 17.44
C GLU A 251 10.84 25.63 18.31
N ILE A 252 10.64 24.45 17.71
CA ILE A 252 10.41 23.18 18.44
C ILE A 252 11.61 22.85 19.34
N ASN A 253 12.83 23.02 18.83
CA ASN A 253 14.07 22.76 19.55
C ASN A 253 14.31 23.78 20.66
N ASP A 254 14.19 25.08 20.35
CA ASP A 254 14.44 26.18 21.29
C ASP A 254 13.49 26.14 22.48
N LYS A 255 12.20 25.86 22.22
CA LYS A 255 11.16 25.72 23.25
C LYS A 255 11.06 24.31 23.83
N LYS A 256 11.89 23.36 23.38
CA LYS A 256 11.88 21.94 23.78
C LYS A 256 10.48 21.30 23.69
N LEU A 257 9.69 21.67 22.68
CA LEU A 257 8.28 21.26 22.55
C LEU A 257 8.12 19.75 22.37
N LEU A 258 9.14 19.08 21.81
CA LEU A 258 9.11 17.64 21.58
C LEU A 258 8.86 16.83 22.87
N ASN A 259 9.34 17.30 24.02
CA ASN A 259 9.10 16.63 25.30
C ASN A 259 7.61 16.62 25.66
N ASN A 260 6.90 17.72 25.39
CA ASN A 260 5.46 17.81 25.63
C ASN A 260 4.69 16.98 24.60
N TYR A 261 5.08 17.04 23.33
CA TYR A 261 4.48 16.21 22.28
C TYR A 261 4.57 14.72 22.59
N LYS A 262 5.73 14.25 23.08
CA LYS A 262 5.90 12.87 23.53
C LYS A 262 5.02 12.54 24.73
N LYS A 263 4.95 13.41 25.75
CA LYS A 263 4.07 13.20 26.91
C LYS A 263 2.60 13.09 26.52
N GLU A 264 2.13 13.94 25.60
CA GLU A 264 0.76 13.88 25.07
C GLU A 264 0.51 12.58 24.30
N ALA A 265 1.44 12.18 23.44
CA ALA A 265 1.40 10.91 22.73
C ALA A 265 1.30 9.73 23.70
N THR A 266 2.18 9.67 24.71
CA THR A 266 2.17 8.64 25.76
C THR A 266 0.81 8.57 26.47
N LYS A 267 0.19 9.71 26.81
CA LYS A 267 -1.15 9.72 27.41
C LYS A 267 -2.18 9.05 26.51
N LEU A 268 -2.13 9.29 25.19
CA LEU A 268 -3.04 8.68 24.24
C LEU A 268 -2.79 7.17 24.05
N MET A 269 -1.54 6.72 24.17
CA MET A 269 -1.21 5.28 24.14
C MET A 269 -1.82 4.52 25.31
N PHE A 270 -1.71 5.08 26.52
CA PHE A 270 -2.12 4.42 27.77
C PHE A 270 -3.55 4.79 28.22
N LYS A 271 -4.27 5.61 27.45
CA LYS A 271 -5.68 5.90 27.69
C LYS A 271 -6.49 4.71 27.18
N ASP A 272 -6.86 3.76 28.03
CA ASP A 272 -8.20 3.12 27.95
C ASP A 272 -8.59 2.12 29.03
N ASN A 273 -9.87 2.20 29.39
CA ASN A 273 -10.68 1.21 30.14
C ASN A 273 -11.67 0.47 29.21
N GLN A 274 -11.58 0.62 27.89
CA GLN A 274 -12.49 0.00 26.94
C GLN A 274 -12.02 -1.39 26.49
N ASN A 275 -13.00 -2.27 26.21
CA ASN A 275 -12.72 -3.59 25.65
C ASN A 275 -12.28 -3.48 24.18
N PHE A 276 -11.44 -4.42 23.73
CA PHE A 276 -10.78 -4.39 22.42
C PHE A 276 -11.73 -4.14 21.23
N ILE A 277 -12.89 -4.79 21.22
CA ILE A 277 -13.88 -4.66 20.14
C ILE A 277 -14.52 -3.27 20.09
N GLN A 278 -14.76 -2.64 21.24
CA GLN A 278 -15.32 -1.28 21.28
C GLN A 278 -14.33 -0.27 20.71
N LYS A 279 -13.04 -0.41 21.07
CA LYS A 279 -11.97 0.47 20.60
C LYS A 279 -11.65 0.29 19.12
N TYR A 280 -11.55 -0.95 18.64
CA TYR A 280 -11.02 -1.23 17.30
C TYR A 280 -12.06 -1.74 16.29
N GLY A 281 -13.30 -2.05 16.71
CA GLY A 281 -14.33 -2.59 15.82
C GLY A 281 -14.63 -1.73 14.61
N LYS A 282 -14.57 -0.40 14.77
CA LYS A 282 -14.78 0.56 13.68
C LYS A 282 -13.71 0.50 12.58
N PHE A 283 -12.47 0.17 12.92
CA PHE A 283 -11.39 -0.03 11.94
C PHE A 283 -11.72 -1.19 11.02
N TYR A 284 -12.17 -2.30 11.61
CA TYR A 284 -12.57 -3.50 10.87
C TYR A 284 -13.80 -3.27 9.98
N LEU A 285 -14.82 -2.57 10.48
CA LEU A 285 -16.00 -2.22 9.68
C LEU A 285 -15.64 -1.31 8.49
N THR A 286 -14.81 -0.29 8.75
CA THR A 286 -14.34 0.63 7.70
C THR A 286 -13.51 -0.12 6.66
N GLY A 287 -12.58 -0.95 7.12
CA GLY A 287 -11.76 -1.81 6.25
C GLY A 287 -12.60 -2.74 5.40
N ALA A 288 -13.60 -3.42 6.00
CA ALA A 288 -14.51 -4.33 5.29
C ALA A 288 -15.29 -3.60 4.19
N GLY A 289 -15.77 -2.38 4.48
CA GLY A 289 -16.43 -1.53 3.49
C GLY A 289 -15.54 -1.22 2.29
N TYR A 290 -14.30 -0.81 2.52
CA TYR A 290 -13.34 -0.56 1.44
C TYR A 290 -12.96 -1.84 0.67
N THR A 291 -12.78 -2.98 1.34
CA THR A 291 -12.53 -4.28 0.70
C THR A 291 -13.66 -4.66 -0.26
N ILE A 292 -14.93 -4.55 0.17
CA ILE A 292 -16.09 -4.84 -0.68
C ILE A 292 -16.18 -3.84 -1.83
N PHE A 293 -15.96 -2.55 -1.56
CA PHE A 293 -15.97 -1.50 -2.58
C PHE A 293 -14.91 -1.75 -3.67
N LEU A 294 -13.67 -2.05 -3.28
CA LEU A 294 -12.57 -2.37 -4.19
C LEU A 294 -12.91 -3.57 -5.06
N ALA A 295 -13.44 -4.64 -4.46
CA ALA A 295 -13.84 -5.83 -5.20
C ALA A 295 -14.99 -5.55 -6.18
N PHE A 296 -15.97 -4.75 -5.77
CA PHE A 296 -17.13 -4.42 -6.59
C PHE A 296 -16.71 -3.61 -7.81
N ILE A 297 -15.94 -2.54 -7.60
CA ILE A 297 -15.43 -1.70 -8.68
C ILE A 297 -14.46 -2.48 -9.58
N GLY A 298 -13.56 -3.28 -8.98
CA GLY A 298 -12.62 -4.12 -9.70
C GLY A 298 -13.32 -5.09 -10.64
N VAL A 299 -14.30 -5.86 -10.15
CA VAL A 299 -15.04 -6.81 -10.98
C VAL A 299 -15.98 -6.11 -11.95
N LEU A 300 -16.65 -5.02 -11.57
CA LEU A 300 -17.53 -4.27 -12.47
C LEU A 300 -16.80 -3.80 -13.73
N PHE A 301 -15.66 -3.12 -13.55
CA PHE A 301 -14.84 -2.70 -14.69
C PHE A 301 -14.09 -3.87 -15.33
N GLY A 302 -13.73 -4.89 -14.55
CA GLY A 302 -13.18 -6.15 -15.05
C GLY A 302 -14.14 -6.85 -16.02
N VAL A 303 -15.45 -6.85 -15.78
CA VAL A 303 -16.45 -7.38 -16.71
C VAL A 303 -16.49 -6.59 -18.00
N VAL A 304 -16.40 -5.27 -17.94
CA VAL A 304 -16.36 -4.42 -19.14
C VAL A 304 -15.09 -4.70 -19.97
N ILE A 305 -13.92 -4.64 -19.33
CA ILE A 305 -12.62 -4.90 -19.97
C ILE A 305 -12.56 -6.33 -20.51
N GLY A 306 -12.96 -7.30 -19.69
CA GLY A 306 -12.95 -8.72 -20.03
C GLY A 306 -13.88 -9.07 -21.16
N SER A 307 -15.06 -8.46 -21.23
CA SER A 307 -15.99 -8.63 -22.36
C SER A 307 -15.39 -8.13 -23.66
N LEU A 308 -14.75 -6.95 -23.64
CA LEU A 308 -14.05 -6.41 -24.81
C LEU A 308 -12.90 -7.32 -25.26
N LEU A 309 -12.08 -7.77 -24.32
CA LEU A 309 -10.96 -8.69 -24.60
C LEU A 309 -11.43 -10.05 -25.11
N ALA A 310 -12.53 -10.59 -24.57
CA ALA A 310 -13.12 -11.83 -25.04
C ALA A 310 -13.61 -11.70 -26.50
N LEU A 311 -14.30 -10.61 -26.83
CA LEU A 311 -14.72 -10.32 -28.20
C LEU A 311 -13.52 -10.17 -29.16
N MET A 312 -12.47 -9.46 -28.72
CA MET A 312 -11.23 -9.32 -29.50
C MET A 312 -10.56 -10.68 -29.74
N LYS A 313 -10.53 -11.56 -28.74
CA LYS A 313 -9.94 -12.90 -28.83
C LYS A 313 -10.75 -13.85 -29.73
N LEU A 314 -12.07 -13.68 -29.78
CA LEU A 314 -12.99 -14.42 -30.66
C LEU A 314 -13.07 -13.84 -32.08
N SER A 315 -12.51 -12.65 -32.31
CA SER A 315 -12.52 -12.00 -33.62
C SER A 315 -11.71 -12.77 -34.67
N LYS A 316 -12.13 -12.66 -35.94
CA LYS A 316 -11.37 -13.16 -37.09
C LYS A 316 -10.09 -12.35 -37.35
N SER A 317 -10.02 -11.11 -36.85
CA SER A 317 -8.85 -10.25 -37.04
C SER A 317 -7.67 -10.76 -36.21
N LYS A 318 -6.57 -11.12 -36.89
CA LYS A 318 -5.34 -11.57 -36.24
C LYS A 318 -4.74 -10.51 -35.30
N ILE A 319 -4.94 -9.22 -35.61
CA ILE A 319 -4.40 -8.10 -34.80
C ILE A 319 -5.14 -8.00 -33.48
N PHE A 320 -6.47 -7.91 -33.50
CA PHE A 320 -7.26 -7.82 -32.25
C PHE A 320 -7.08 -9.07 -31.39
N LYS A 321 -7.04 -10.24 -32.02
CA LYS A 321 -6.74 -11.49 -31.34
C LYS A 321 -5.36 -11.48 -30.68
N ALA A 322 -4.32 -11.00 -31.38
CA ALA A 322 -2.97 -10.90 -30.82
C ALA A 322 -2.89 -9.93 -29.64
N ILE A 323 -3.52 -8.75 -29.74
CA ILE A 323 -3.55 -7.76 -28.65
C ILE A 323 -4.21 -8.35 -27.40
N ALA A 324 -5.38 -8.99 -27.56
CA ALA A 324 -6.08 -9.61 -26.44
C ALA A 324 -5.26 -10.75 -25.81
N ILE A 325 -4.62 -11.60 -26.62
CA ILE A 325 -3.75 -12.66 -26.11
C ILE A 325 -2.58 -12.07 -25.32
N ILE A 326 -1.83 -11.13 -25.89
CA ILE A 326 -0.68 -10.51 -25.22
C ILE A 326 -1.09 -9.90 -23.87
N TYR A 327 -2.18 -9.13 -23.84
CA TYR A 327 -2.69 -8.56 -22.61
C TYR A 327 -3.04 -9.64 -21.58
N ILE A 328 -3.86 -10.63 -21.96
CA ILE A 328 -4.35 -11.67 -21.04
C ILE A 328 -3.17 -12.48 -20.49
N GLU A 329 -2.25 -12.92 -21.34
CA GLU A 329 -1.08 -13.70 -20.91
C GLU A 329 -0.13 -12.89 -20.02
N TYR A 330 0.10 -11.60 -20.33
CA TYR A 330 0.95 -10.74 -19.50
C TYR A 330 0.32 -10.46 -18.14
N VAL A 331 -0.96 -10.07 -18.10
CA VAL A 331 -1.64 -9.70 -16.86
C VAL A 331 -1.82 -10.92 -15.96
N ARG A 332 -2.18 -12.09 -16.51
CA ARG A 332 -2.29 -13.33 -15.71
C ARG A 332 -0.93 -13.92 -15.35
N GLY A 333 0.11 -13.59 -16.12
CA GLY A 333 1.49 -14.01 -15.87
C GLY A 333 2.27 -13.11 -14.90
N THR A 334 1.70 -11.99 -14.44
CA THR A 334 2.37 -11.02 -13.55
C THR A 334 1.63 -10.92 -12.21
N PRO A 335 2.35 -10.82 -11.07
CA PRO A 335 1.70 -10.64 -9.77
C PRO A 335 0.89 -9.33 -9.70
N LEU A 336 -0.30 -9.39 -9.09
CA LEU A 336 -1.15 -8.21 -8.87
C LEU A 336 -0.41 -7.08 -8.14
N LEU A 337 0.47 -7.40 -7.18
CA LEU A 337 1.29 -6.42 -6.48
C LEU A 337 2.13 -5.55 -7.44
N VAL A 338 2.73 -6.18 -8.46
CA VAL A 338 3.53 -5.47 -9.47
C VAL A 338 2.63 -4.54 -10.29
N GLN A 339 1.43 -5.00 -10.66
CA GLN A 339 0.46 -4.20 -11.39
C GLN A 339 0.02 -2.97 -10.58
N ILE A 340 -0.23 -3.13 -9.28
CA ILE A 340 -0.54 -2.01 -8.37
C ILE A 340 0.58 -0.97 -8.36
N PHE A 341 1.84 -1.40 -8.24
CA PHE A 341 2.99 -0.48 -8.25
C PHE A 341 3.15 0.25 -9.59
N ILE A 342 2.99 -0.44 -10.71
CA ILE A 342 3.04 0.18 -12.05
C ILE A 342 1.96 1.25 -12.17
N VAL A 343 0.72 0.97 -11.76
CA VAL A 343 -0.37 1.95 -11.84
C VAL A 343 -0.13 3.12 -10.88
N TYR A 344 0.20 2.85 -9.61
CA TYR A 344 0.31 3.89 -8.59
C TYR A 344 1.54 4.79 -8.77
N PHE A 345 2.73 4.21 -8.92
CA PHE A 345 3.97 4.98 -9.08
C PHE A 345 4.22 5.40 -10.53
N GLY A 346 3.86 4.56 -11.50
CA GLY A 346 4.05 4.87 -12.92
C GLY A 346 3.16 6.01 -13.41
N SER A 347 1.94 6.17 -12.86
CA SER A 347 1.10 7.34 -13.16
C SER A 347 1.77 8.67 -12.78
N GLY A 348 2.50 8.71 -11.66
CA GLY A 348 3.27 9.88 -11.25
C GLY A 348 4.36 10.28 -12.25
N VAL A 349 5.06 9.29 -12.81
CA VAL A 349 6.09 9.52 -13.85
C VAL A 349 5.49 10.13 -15.12
N LEU A 350 4.23 9.82 -15.43
CA LEU A 350 3.49 10.38 -16.57
C LEU A 350 2.83 11.73 -16.27
N GLY A 351 3.02 12.29 -15.07
CA GLY A 351 2.37 13.53 -14.65
C GLY A 351 0.89 13.38 -14.28
N ILE A 352 0.41 12.15 -14.07
CA ILE A 352 -0.98 11.86 -13.70
C ILE A 352 -1.06 11.58 -12.20
N GLU A 353 -1.67 12.49 -11.45
CA GLU A 353 -1.91 12.34 -10.01
C GLU A 353 -3.12 11.42 -9.74
N LEU A 354 -2.88 10.09 -9.73
CA LEU A 354 -3.89 9.14 -9.23
C LEU A 354 -3.90 9.07 -7.70
N SER A 355 -5.11 9.03 -7.12
CA SER A 355 -5.29 8.67 -5.72
C SER A 355 -4.99 7.17 -5.51
N LYS A 356 -4.57 6.79 -4.29
CA LYS A 356 -4.31 5.38 -3.93
C LYS A 356 -5.52 4.47 -4.16
N LEU A 357 -6.73 4.95 -3.83
CA LEU A 357 -7.96 4.21 -4.02
C LEU A 357 -8.25 3.99 -5.52
N THR A 358 -8.10 5.05 -6.32
CA THR A 358 -8.27 4.98 -7.78
C THR A 358 -7.26 4.03 -8.41
N ALA A 359 -5.99 4.13 -8.02
CA ALA A 359 -4.94 3.23 -8.50
C ALA A 359 -5.21 1.77 -8.13
N GLY A 360 -5.67 1.50 -6.89
CA GLY A 360 -6.11 0.19 -6.46
C GLY A 360 -7.27 -0.36 -7.29
N CYS A 361 -8.33 0.44 -7.49
CA CYS A 361 -9.47 0.07 -8.35
C CYS A 361 -9.03 -0.21 -9.79
N MET A 362 -8.17 0.62 -10.38
CA MET A 362 -7.67 0.44 -11.74
C MET A 362 -6.83 -0.83 -11.87
N ALA A 363 -5.91 -1.08 -10.95
CA ALA A 363 -5.09 -2.28 -10.95
C ALA A 363 -5.95 -3.55 -10.81
N LEU A 364 -6.91 -3.55 -9.89
CA LEU A 364 -7.85 -4.66 -9.72
C LEU A 364 -8.74 -4.86 -10.95
N ALA A 365 -9.22 -3.79 -11.58
CA ALA A 365 -10.05 -3.88 -12.79
C ALA A 365 -9.28 -4.41 -14.00
N LEU A 366 -8.04 -3.95 -14.20
CA LEU A 366 -7.18 -4.45 -15.26
C LEU A 366 -6.86 -5.94 -15.05
N ASN A 367 -6.53 -6.32 -13.81
CA ASN A 367 -6.27 -7.70 -13.44
C ASN A 367 -7.50 -8.59 -13.68
N SER A 368 -8.62 -8.25 -13.03
CA SER A 368 -9.87 -8.99 -13.15
C SER A 368 -10.36 -9.04 -14.61
N GLY A 369 -10.14 -7.99 -15.40
CA GLY A 369 -10.47 -7.99 -16.83
C GLY A 369 -9.81 -9.13 -17.63
N ALA A 370 -8.57 -9.51 -17.30
CA ALA A 370 -7.92 -10.65 -17.95
C ALA A 370 -8.54 -11.99 -17.55
N TYR A 371 -8.92 -12.16 -16.28
CA TYR A 371 -9.59 -13.37 -15.79
C TYR A 371 -11.02 -13.48 -16.32
N VAL A 372 -11.77 -12.37 -16.30
CA VAL A 372 -13.13 -12.31 -16.85
C VAL A 372 -13.16 -12.59 -18.35
N ALA A 373 -12.15 -12.12 -19.12
CA ALA A 373 -12.04 -12.48 -20.53
C ALA A 373 -11.98 -13.99 -20.75
N GLU A 374 -11.23 -14.70 -19.91
CA GLU A 374 -11.13 -16.16 -19.96
C GLU A 374 -12.38 -16.86 -19.47
N ILE A 375 -13.05 -16.32 -18.44
CA ILE A 375 -14.34 -16.81 -17.96
C ILE A 375 -15.39 -16.75 -19.08
N ILE A 376 -15.51 -15.61 -19.76
CA ILE A 376 -16.47 -15.43 -20.86
C ILE A 376 -16.16 -16.40 -22.00
N ARG A 377 -14.87 -16.51 -22.38
CA ARG A 377 -14.43 -17.44 -23.42
C ARG A 377 -14.75 -18.90 -23.04
N ALA A 378 -14.47 -19.30 -21.81
CA ALA A 378 -14.74 -20.64 -21.31
C ALA A 378 -16.24 -20.93 -21.28
N GLY A 379 -17.07 -19.97 -20.83
CA GLY A 379 -18.51 -20.10 -20.80
C GLY A 379 -19.15 -20.27 -22.19
N ILE A 380 -18.65 -19.54 -23.20
CA ILE A 380 -19.09 -19.72 -24.59
C ILE A 380 -18.66 -21.09 -25.14
N ASN A 381 -17.41 -21.49 -24.88
CA ASN A 381 -16.87 -22.77 -25.36
C ASN A 381 -17.46 -24.00 -24.66
N ALA A 382 -18.09 -23.83 -23.50
CA ALA A 382 -18.78 -24.91 -22.80
C ALA A 382 -20.08 -25.34 -23.50
N ILE A 383 -20.62 -24.50 -24.39
CA ILE A 383 -21.81 -24.85 -25.17
C ILE A 383 -21.43 -25.81 -26.29
N ASN A 384 -22.20 -26.90 -26.43
CA ASN A 384 -21.96 -27.92 -27.45
C ASN A 384 -21.97 -27.29 -28.86
N LYS A 385 -20.94 -27.55 -29.66
CA LYS A 385 -20.81 -27.04 -31.03
C LYS A 385 -21.99 -27.42 -31.93
N GLY A 386 -22.63 -28.57 -31.69
CA GLY A 386 -23.83 -29.01 -32.38
C GLY A 386 -25.00 -28.03 -32.28
N GLN A 387 -25.10 -27.23 -31.21
CA GLN A 387 -26.11 -26.17 -31.09
C GLN A 387 -25.91 -25.08 -32.14
N MET A 388 -24.65 -24.70 -32.39
CA MET A 388 -24.32 -23.75 -33.46
C MET A 388 -24.56 -24.36 -34.84
N GLU A 389 -24.19 -25.62 -35.05
CA GLU A 389 -24.40 -26.32 -36.33
C GLU A 389 -25.90 -26.48 -36.65
N ALA A 390 -26.71 -26.91 -35.68
CA ALA A 390 -28.16 -27.03 -35.82
C ALA A 390 -28.84 -25.69 -36.12
N ALA A 391 -28.47 -24.62 -35.40
CA ALA A 391 -28.97 -23.28 -35.64
C ALA A 391 -28.67 -22.79 -37.06
N ARG A 392 -27.45 -23.06 -37.55
CA ARG A 392 -27.02 -22.71 -38.91
C ARG A 392 -27.79 -23.51 -39.97
N SER A 393 -28.11 -24.79 -39.70
CA SER A 393 -28.94 -25.64 -40.56
C SER A 393 -30.40 -25.17 -40.65
N LEU A 394 -30.91 -24.53 -39.61
CA LEU A 394 -32.24 -23.88 -39.59
C LEU A 394 -32.24 -22.48 -40.22
N GLY A 395 -31.17 -22.09 -40.93
CA GLY A 395 -31.08 -20.83 -41.66
C GLY A 395 -30.62 -19.62 -40.84
N MET A 396 -30.28 -19.79 -39.55
CA MET A 396 -29.77 -18.69 -38.73
C MET A 396 -28.36 -18.28 -39.19
N ASN A 397 -28.09 -16.99 -39.26
CA ASN A 397 -26.73 -16.49 -39.40
C ASN A 397 -25.95 -16.62 -38.05
N TYR A 398 -24.62 -16.52 -38.09
CA TYR A 398 -23.78 -16.68 -36.89
C TYR A 398 -24.19 -15.73 -35.75
N HIS A 399 -24.57 -14.50 -36.07
CA HIS A 399 -24.99 -13.51 -35.07
C HIS A 399 -26.34 -13.88 -34.44
N GLN A 400 -27.29 -14.36 -35.24
CA GLN A 400 -28.57 -14.86 -34.74
C GLN A 400 -28.35 -16.08 -33.84
N ALA A 401 -27.56 -17.07 -34.29
CA ALA A 401 -27.27 -18.27 -33.51
C ALA A 401 -26.53 -17.93 -32.19
N MET A 402 -25.57 -17.01 -32.24
CA MET A 402 -24.86 -16.54 -31.05
C MET A 402 -25.81 -15.81 -30.08
N ARG A 403 -26.63 -14.88 -30.57
CA ARG A 403 -27.50 -14.04 -29.74
C ARG A 403 -28.65 -14.82 -29.09
N TYR A 404 -29.28 -15.72 -29.84
CA TYR A 404 -30.52 -16.37 -29.41
C TYR A 404 -30.32 -17.77 -28.82
N ILE A 405 -29.21 -18.45 -29.13
CA ILE A 405 -28.99 -19.84 -28.68
C ILE A 405 -27.76 -19.92 -27.77
N VAL A 406 -26.57 -19.57 -28.27
CA VAL A 406 -25.33 -19.83 -27.53
C VAL A 406 -25.13 -18.89 -26.35
N PHE A 407 -25.27 -17.58 -26.55
CA PHE A 407 -24.97 -16.59 -25.50
C PHE A 407 -25.91 -16.67 -24.28
N PRO A 408 -27.24 -16.83 -24.42
CA PRO A 408 -28.12 -17.02 -23.28
C PRO A 408 -27.74 -18.25 -22.43
N GLN A 409 -27.33 -19.35 -23.07
CA GLN A 409 -26.85 -20.55 -22.36
C GLN A 409 -25.47 -20.30 -21.74
N ALA A 410 -24.56 -19.61 -22.45
CA ALA A 410 -23.24 -19.28 -21.94
C ALA A 410 -23.31 -18.40 -20.68
N ILE A 411 -24.28 -17.47 -20.60
CA ILE A 411 -24.49 -16.63 -19.40
C ILE A 411 -24.72 -17.49 -18.15
N LYS A 412 -25.48 -18.59 -18.25
CA LYS A 412 -25.71 -19.51 -17.13
C LYS A 412 -24.42 -20.14 -16.61
N ASN A 413 -23.40 -20.30 -17.47
CA ASN A 413 -22.07 -20.78 -17.10
C ASN A 413 -21.12 -19.65 -16.65
N ILE A 414 -21.29 -18.44 -17.17
CA ILE A 414 -20.44 -17.27 -16.89
C ILE A 414 -20.75 -16.69 -15.51
N LEU A 415 -22.03 -16.49 -15.16
CA LEU A 415 -22.43 -15.84 -13.91
C LEU A 415 -21.85 -16.51 -12.64
N PRO A 416 -21.90 -17.85 -12.49
CA PRO A 416 -21.26 -18.54 -11.37
C PRO A 416 -19.75 -18.26 -11.27
N ALA A 417 -19.05 -18.29 -12.41
CA ALA A 417 -17.63 -18.04 -12.48
C ALA A 417 -17.27 -16.57 -12.16
N LEU A 418 -18.10 -15.61 -12.57
CA LEU A 418 -17.96 -14.20 -12.16
C LEU A 418 -18.16 -14.02 -10.64
N GLY A 419 -19.07 -14.79 -10.04
CA GLY A 419 -19.22 -14.82 -8.59
C GLY A 419 -17.95 -15.30 -7.88
N ASN A 420 -17.35 -16.37 -8.37
CA ASN A 420 -16.07 -16.88 -7.84
C ASN A 420 -14.91 -15.89 -8.04
N GLU A 421 -14.90 -15.18 -9.17
CA GLU A 421 -13.97 -14.08 -9.41
C GLU A 421 -14.16 -12.97 -8.36
N PHE A 422 -15.38 -12.55 -8.06
CA PHE A 422 -15.66 -11.56 -7.02
C PHE A 422 -15.15 -11.98 -5.63
N VAL A 423 -15.35 -13.24 -5.24
CA VAL A 423 -14.78 -13.81 -4.00
C VAL A 423 -13.24 -13.79 -4.02
N THR A 424 -12.64 -14.02 -5.18
CA THR A 424 -11.18 -13.96 -5.37
C THR A 424 -10.67 -12.53 -5.21
N VAL A 425 -11.28 -11.57 -5.90
CA VAL A 425 -10.90 -10.15 -5.84
C VAL A 425 -11.07 -9.58 -4.43
N ILE A 426 -12.05 -10.02 -3.63
CA ILE A 426 -12.13 -9.66 -2.21
C ILE A 426 -10.84 -9.99 -1.47
N LYS A 427 -10.32 -11.21 -1.65
CA LYS A 427 -9.07 -11.64 -1.00
C LYS A 427 -7.86 -10.92 -1.59
N GLU A 428 -7.78 -10.81 -2.92
CA GLU A 428 -6.65 -10.19 -3.61
C GLU A 428 -6.58 -8.67 -3.40
N SER A 429 -7.71 -8.02 -3.11
CA SER A 429 -7.73 -6.59 -2.75
C SER A 429 -6.87 -6.28 -1.52
N SER A 430 -6.57 -7.27 -0.67
CA SER A 430 -5.65 -7.09 0.45
C SER A 430 -4.27 -6.58 0.03
N VAL A 431 -3.85 -6.84 -1.20
CA VAL A 431 -2.54 -6.41 -1.72
C VAL A 431 -2.49 -4.89 -1.91
N VAL A 432 -3.62 -4.20 -2.10
CA VAL A 432 -3.61 -2.73 -2.23
C VAL A 432 -3.27 -2.00 -0.94
N SER A 433 -3.26 -2.70 0.21
CA SER A 433 -2.81 -2.15 1.50
C SER A 433 -1.38 -1.63 1.43
N ILE A 434 -0.56 -2.19 0.54
CA ILE A 434 0.86 -1.85 0.37
C ILE A 434 1.09 -0.41 -0.10
N ILE A 435 0.14 0.15 -0.86
CA ILE A 435 0.15 1.56 -1.30
C ILE A 435 -0.71 2.43 -0.38
N GLY A 436 -1.04 1.94 0.82
CA GLY A 436 -1.75 2.68 1.85
C GLY A 436 -3.26 2.73 1.71
N VAL A 437 -3.88 1.90 0.86
CA VAL A 437 -5.36 1.87 0.77
C VAL A 437 -5.92 1.24 2.03
N SER A 438 -6.85 1.95 2.68
CA SER A 438 -7.36 1.64 4.02
C SER A 438 -8.39 0.50 4.07
N GLU A 439 -8.11 -0.61 3.39
CA GLU A 439 -8.90 -1.84 3.42
C GLU A 439 -8.59 -2.72 4.67
N LEU A 440 -9.21 -3.89 4.80
CA LEU A 440 -9.11 -4.76 5.99
C LEU A 440 -7.69 -5.07 6.47
N ILE A 441 -6.74 -5.44 5.60
CA ILE A 441 -5.37 -5.76 6.02
C ILE A 441 -4.62 -4.50 6.46
N PHE A 442 -4.82 -3.37 5.78
CA PHE A 442 -4.27 -2.09 6.20
C PHE A 442 -4.73 -1.73 7.62
N GLN A 443 -6.05 -1.76 7.84
CA GLN A 443 -6.67 -1.47 9.14
C GLN A 443 -6.23 -2.46 10.22
N THR A 444 -6.04 -3.73 9.87
CA THR A 444 -5.51 -4.74 10.81
C THR A 444 -4.13 -4.36 11.31
N GLY A 445 -3.24 -3.90 10.45
CA GLY A 445 -1.92 -3.45 10.86
C GLY A 445 -1.94 -2.20 11.73
N ASN A 446 -2.87 -1.29 11.48
CA ASN A 446 -3.06 -0.09 12.32
C ASN A 446 -3.52 -0.49 13.73
N VAL A 447 -4.44 -1.46 13.82
CA VAL A 447 -4.88 -2.04 15.10
C VAL A 447 -3.73 -2.79 15.79
N GLN A 448 -2.87 -3.51 15.08
CA GLN A 448 -1.69 -4.17 15.67
C GLN A 448 -0.75 -3.16 16.34
N GLY A 449 -0.40 -2.09 15.63
CA GLY A 449 0.46 -1.03 16.15
C GLY A 449 -0.17 -0.31 17.35
N ALA A 450 -1.44 0.09 17.23
CA ALA A 450 -2.16 0.80 18.28
C ALA A 450 -2.41 -0.02 19.54
N SER A 451 -2.66 -1.32 19.40
CA SER A 451 -3.00 -2.20 20.54
C SER A 451 -1.79 -2.89 21.15
N PHE A 452 -0.61 -2.76 20.53
CA PHE A 452 0.56 -3.57 20.82
C PHE A 452 0.29 -5.08 20.74
N LYS A 453 -0.80 -5.55 20.13
CA LYS A 453 -1.14 -6.98 20.02
C LYS A 453 -0.87 -7.47 18.60
N PRO A 454 0.16 -8.30 18.37
CA PRO A 454 0.46 -8.70 17.00
C PRO A 454 -0.48 -9.77 16.45
N PHE A 455 -0.88 -10.77 17.26
CA PHE A 455 -1.63 -11.93 16.76
C PHE A 455 -3.16 -11.74 16.73
N LEU A 456 -3.75 -11.20 17.79
CA LEU A 456 -5.21 -11.06 17.93
C LEU A 456 -5.88 -10.33 16.75
N PRO A 457 -5.32 -9.21 16.21
CA PRO A 457 -5.90 -8.54 15.07
C PRO A 457 -6.02 -9.41 13.81
N TYR A 458 -5.05 -10.30 13.57
CA TYR A 458 -5.09 -11.22 12.43
C TYR A 458 -6.14 -12.33 12.59
N LEU A 459 -6.40 -12.79 13.81
CA LEU A 459 -7.47 -13.74 14.07
C LEU A 459 -8.83 -13.10 13.76
N ILE A 460 -9.04 -11.85 14.17
CA ILE A 460 -10.28 -11.10 13.91
C ILE A 460 -10.45 -10.86 12.40
N VAL A 461 -9.42 -10.38 11.70
CA VAL A 461 -9.53 -10.14 10.25
C VAL A 461 -9.77 -11.42 9.46
N SER A 462 -9.18 -12.55 9.89
CA SER A 462 -9.43 -13.86 9.28
C SER A 462 -10.90 -14.27 9.38
N LEU A 463 -11.52 -14.09 10.55
CA LEU A 463 -12.95 -14.35 10.75
C LEU A 463 -13.83 -13.42 9.91
N ILE A 464 -13.43 -12.15 9.74
CA ILE A 464 -14.15 -11.21 8.88
C ILE A 464 -14.05 -11.62 7.41
N TYR A 465 -12.85 -11.93 6.91
CA TYR A 465 -12.68 -12.44 5.54
C TYR A 465 -13.50 -13.72 5.32
N PHE A 466 -13.50 -14.64 6.29
CA PHE A 466 -14.33 -15.83 6.23
C PHE A 466 -15.82 -15.47 6.17
N ALA A 467 -16.31 -14.60 7.06
CA ALA A 467 -17.71 -14.18 7.05
C ALA A 467 -18.12 -13.53 5.72
N LEU A 468 -17.30 -12.62 5.18
CA LEU A 468 -17.54 -11.95 3.90
C LEU A 468 -17.59 -12.97 2.75
N THR A 469 -16.53 -13.76 2.59
CA THR A 469 -16.41 -14.71 1.48
C THR A 469 -17.42 -15.85 1.59
N PHE A 470 -17.66 -16.38 2.79
CA PHE A 470 -18.67 -17.42 3.03
C PHE A 470 -20.08 -16.92 2.69
N THR A 471 -20.45 -15.72 3.13
CA THR A 471 -21.78 -15.13 2.84
C THR A 471 -21.98 -15.01 1.33
N ILE A 472 -20.99 -14.43 0.63
CA ILE A 472 -21.07 -14.25 -0.82
C ILE A 472 -21.13 -15.60 -1.55
N SER A 473 -20.27 -16.55 -1.20
CA SER A 473 -20.29 -17.90 -1.79
C SER A 473 -21.62 -18.62 -1.56
N ARG A 474 -22.28 -18.43 -0.41
CA ARG A 474 -23.61 -19.00 -0.14
C ARG A 474 -24.70 -18.34 -0.99
N LEU A 475 -24.68 -17.02 -1.12
CA LEU A 475 -25.61 -16.29 -1.98
C LEU A 475 -25.45 -16.70 -3.45
N LEU A 476 -24.20 -16.86 -3.91
CA LEU A 476 -23.90 -17.37 -5.25
C LEU A 476 -24.42 -18.79 -5.45
N GLY A 477 -24.22 -19.69 -4.47
CA GLY A 477 -24.74 -21.06 -4.55
C GLY A 477 -26.28 -21.13 -4.61
N ILE A 478 -26.98 -20.20 -3.98
CA ILE A 478 -28.44 -20.08 -4.11
C ILE A 478 -28.82 -19.63 -5.53
N ALA A 479 -28.14 -18.60 -6.04
CA ALA A 479 -28.36 -18.11 -7.41
C ALA A 479 -28.07 -19.20 -8.46
N GLU A 480 -26.99 -19.96 -8.29
CA GLU A 480 -26.63 -21.10 -9.15
C GLU A 480 -27.72 -22.17 -9.21
N ARG A 481 -28.30 -22.54 -8.08
CA ARG A 481 -29.37 -23.56 -8.02
C ARG A 481 -30.61 -23.11 -8.80
N SER A 482 -30.98 -21.82 -8.71
CA SER A 482 -32.12 -21.28 -9.44
C SER A 482 -31.94 -21.29 -10.96
N MET A 483 -30.70 -21.16 -11.45
CA MET A 483 -30.41 -21.19 -12.88
C MET A 483 -30.45 -22.61 -13.48
N LYS A 484 -30.11 -23.63 -12.67
CA LYS A 484 -30.16 -25.05 -13.05
C LYS A 484 -31.57 -25.61 -13.15
N THR A 485 -32.54 -25.06 -12.41
CA THR A 485 -33.95 -25.47 -12.47
C THR A 485 -34.67 -25.01 -13.76
N SER A 486 -34.00 -24.26 -14.63
CA SER A 486 -34.53 -23.77 -15.92
C SER A 486 -33.85 -24.43 -17.13
N ASP A 487 -33.21 -25.58 -16.94
CA ASP A 487 -32.72 -26.49 -18.00
C ASP A 487 -33.69 -27.68 -18.09
#